data_AF-A0A1W9ZNJ8-F1
#
_entry.id   AF-A0A1W9ZNJ8-F1
#
_cell.length_a   1.000
_cell.length_b   1.000
_cell.length_c   1.000
_cell.angle_alpha   90.00
_cell.angle_beta   90.00
_cell.angle_gamma   90.00
#
_symmetry.space_group_name_H-M   'P 1'
#
loop_
_entity.id
_entity.type
_entity.pdbx_description
1 polymer ?
#
loop_
_entity_poly.entity_id
_entity_poly.type
_entity_poly.pdbx_seq_one_letter_code
_entity_poly.pdbx_strand_id
1 'polypeptide(L)' 'MTESLESRRGRFNRSLRVEGKADRTLVLYCQSITYFSNWLALRGQPVDLSSLDRETEIHCGTMALDA' A
#
# COMPACT_ATOMS: atom_id res chain seq x y z
N MET A 1 6.44 -17.77 2.01
CA MET A 1 5.43 -17.19 1.11
C MET A 1 5.10 -15.81 1.65
N THR A 2 5.52 -14.76 0.96
CA THR A 2 5.27 -13.39 1.39
C THR A 2 3.86 -12.99 0.97
N GLU A 3 3.09 -12.40 1.89
CA GLU A 3 1.71 -11.97 1.60
C GLU A 3 1.73 -10.86 0.53
N SER A 4 0.85 -10.96 -0.47
CA SER A 4 0.73 -9.91 -1.49
C SER A 4 0.05 -8.67 -0.93
N LEU A 5 0.42 -7.49 -1.44
CA LEU A 5 -0.20 -6.23 -1.01
C LEU A 5 -1.71 -6.20 -1.27
N GLU A 6 -2.19 -6.89 -2.31
CA GLU A 6 -3.62 -7.02 -2.60
C GLU A 6 -4.37 -7.85 -1.56
N SER A 7 -3.79 -8.95 -1.10
CA SER A 7 -4.39 -9.78 -0.05
C SER A 7 -4.46 -9.01 1.26
N ARG A 8 -3.39 -8.26 1.58
CA ARG A 8 -3.36 -7.36 2.74
C ARG A 8 -4.41 -6.26 2.61
N ARG A 9 -4.56 -5.63 1.43
CA ARG A 9 -5.59 -4.61 1.16
C ARG A 9 -6.99 -5.14 1.47
N GLY A 10 -7.31 -6.36 1.00
CA GLY A 10 -8.60 -6.99 1.26
C GLY A 10 -8.87 -7.22 2.75
N ARG A 11 -7.87 -7.77 3.47
CA ARG A 11 -7.97 -8.02 4.91
C ARG A 11 -8.07 -6.72 5.71
N PHE A 12 -7.28 -5.71 5.35
CA PHE A 12 -7.25 -4.42 6.02
C PHE A 12 -8.55 -3.64 5.81
N ASN A 13 -9.08 -3.60 4.58
CA ASN A 13 -10.38 -3.01 4.28
C ASN A 13 -11.49 -3.68 5.11
N ARG A 14 -11.49 -5.03 5.19
CA ARG A 14 -12.45 -5.75 6.03
C ARG A 14 -12.34 -5.38 7.51
N SER A 15 -11.12 -5.27 8.04
CA SER A 15 -10.88 -4.86 9.43
C SER A 15 -11.40 -3.45 9.71
N LEU A 16 -11.07 -2.48 8.85
CA LEU A 16 -11.49 -1.09 9.02
C LEU A 16 -13.02 -0.92 8.90
N ARG A 17 -13.68 -1.74 8.07
CA ARG A 17 -15.15 -1.79 7.99
C ARG A 17 -15.77 -2.33 9.28
N VAL A 18 -15.18 -3.37 9.86
CA VAL A 18 -15.64 -3.94 11.15
C VAL A 18 -15.43 -2.93 12.30
N GLU A 19 -14.33 -2.18 12.27
CA GLU A 19 -14.08 -1.09 13.23
C GLU A 19 -14.98 0.14 13.03
N GLY A 20 -15.83 0.17 12.00
CA GLY A 20 -16.73 1.29 11.73
C GLY A 20 -16.01 2.58 11.32
N LYS A 21 -14.83 2.49 10.70
CA LYS A 21 -14.13 3.67 10.19
C LYS A 21 -14.95 4.33 9.08
N ALA A 22 -14.76 5.64 8.94
CA ALA A 22 -15.42 6.42 7.89
C ALA A 22 -15.10 5.84 6.50
N ASP A 23 -16.10 5.82 5.61
CA ASP A 23 -15.97 5.30 4.25
C ASP A 23 -14.80 5.97 3.49
N ARG A 24 -14.66 7.29 3.67
CA ARG A 24 -13.55 8.06 3.09
C ARG A 24 -12.17 7.58 3.55
N THR A 25 -12.05 7.13 4.81
CA THR A 25 -10.80 6.54 5.33
C THR A 25 -10.49 5.22 4.63
N LEU A 26 -11.51 4.37 4.38
CA LEU A 26 -11.34 3.12 3.64
C LEU A 26 -10.84 3.39 2.22
N VAL A 27 -11.47 4.35 1.54
CA VAL A 27 -11.11 4.73 0.17
C VAL A 27 -9.67 5.22 0.11
N LEU A 28 -9.28 6.14 1.00
CA LEU A 28 -7.91 6.67 1.04
C LEU A 28 -6.89 5.57 1.28
N TYR A 29 -7.09 4.70 2.27
CA TYR A 29 -6.15 3.62 2.54
C TYR A 29 -6.08 2.59 1.40
N CYS A 30 -7.23 2.23 0.79
CA CYS A 30 -7.25 1.31 -0.35
C CYS A 30 -6.57 1.91 -1.59
N GLN A 31 -6.75 3.22 -1.82
CA GLN A 31 -6.05 3.94 -2.89
C GLN A 31 -4.56 4.00 -2.62
N SER A 32 -4.11 4.34 -1.42
CA SER A 32 -2.68 4.39 -1.08
C SER A 32 -1.97 3.05 -1.33
N ILE A 33 -2.59 1.94 -0.92
CA ILE A 33 -2.03 0.60 -1.18
C ILE A 33 -1.98 0.32 -2.68
N THR A 34 -3.01 0.71 -3.43
CA THR A 34 -3.07 0.52 -4.89
C THR A 34 -1.99 1.33 -5.61
N TYR A 35 -1.81 2.60 -5.24
CA TYR A 35 -0.74 3.45 -5.79
C TYR A 35 0.64 2.88 -5.49
N PHE A 36 0.88 2.44 -4.25
CA PHE A 36 2.15 1.85 -3.86
C PHE A 36 2.43 0.54 -4.62
N SER A 37 1.42 -0.33 -4.76
CA SER A 37 1.53 -1.55 -5.55
C SER A 37 1.88 -1.28 -7.01
N ASN A 38 1.22 -0.30 -7.63
CA ASN A 38 1.52 0.10 -9.01
C ASN A 38 2.94 0.66 -9.14
N TRP A 39 3.37 1.46 -8.17
CA TRP A 39 4.73 2.01 -8.15
C TRP A 39 5.80 0.93 -8.01
N LEU A 40 5.59 -0.09 -7.17
CA LEU A 40 6.49 -1.25 -7.08
C LEU A 40 6.55 -2.01 -8.41
N ALA A 41 5.39 -2.24 -9.03
CA ALA A 41 5.29 -2.93 -10.32
C ALA A 41 6.06 -2.19 -11.44
N LEU A 42 5.97 -0.85 -11.48
CA LEU A 42 6.71 -0.03 -12.45
C LEU A 42 8.24 -0.16 -12.32
N ARG A 43 8.73 -0.46 -11.11
CA ARG A 43 10.17 -0.66 -10.85
C ARG A 43 10.62 -2.11 -10.97
N GLY A 44 9.72 -3.01 -11.39
CA GLY A 44 9.98 -4.45 -11.43
C GLY A 44 10.20 -5.06 -10.05
N GLN A 45 9.74 -4.38 -8.99
CA GLN A 45 9.88 -4.84 -7.62
C GLN A 45 8.72 -5.77 -7.21
N PRO A 46 8.95 -6.69 -6.28
CA PRO A 46 7.92 -7.58 -5.76
C PRO A 46 6.75 -6.78 -5.16
N VAL A 47 5.51 -7.06 -5.56
CA VAL A 47 4.29 -6.41 -5.04
C VAL A 47 3.78 -7.13 -3.78
N ASP A 48 4.69 -7.39 -2.85
CA ASP A 48 4.43 -8.12 -1.61
C ASP A 48 5.09 -7.43 -0.40
N LEU A 49 4.81 -7.93 0.80
CA LEU A 49 5.23 -7.27 2.04
C LEU A 49 6.74 -7.14 2.23
N SER A 50 7.56 -7.87 1.48
CA SER A 50 9.01 -7.70 1.53
C SER A 50 9.45 -6.32 1.02
N SER A 51 8.66 -5.71 0.14
CA SER A 51 8.89 -4.35 -0.38
C SER A 51 8.39 -3.25 0.54
N LEU A 52 7.81 -3.60 1.69
CA LEU A 52 7.37 -2.66 2.73
C LEU A 52 8.46 -2.52 3.81
N ASP A 53 9.72 -2.66 3.42
CA ASP A 53 10.87 -2.40 4.27
C ASP A 53 11.13 -0.89 4.39
N ARG A 54 11.71 -0.48 5.53
CA ARG A 54 12.01 0.92 5.87
C ARG A 54 12.86 1.62 4.79
N GLU A 55 13.66 0.88 4.03
CA GLU A 55 14.42 1.39 2.89
C GLU A 55 13.52 1.92 1.75
N THR A 56 12.35 1.31 1.57
CA THR A 56 11.36 1.70 0.56
C THR A 56 10.56 2.93 0.98
N GLU A 57 10.32 3.11 2.28
CA GLU A 57 9.72 4.34 2.83
C GLU A 57 10.58 5.58 2.52
N ILE A 58 11.91 5.45 2.63
CA ILE A 58 12.86 6.54 2.34
C ILE A 58 12.82 6.90 0.84
N HIS A 59 12.75 5.91 -0.05
CA HIS A 59 12.78 6.14 -1.50
C HIS A 59 11.45 6.71 -2.05
N CYS A 60 10.32 6.39 -1.42
CA CYS A 60 9.02 6.96 -1.80
C CYS A 60 8.93 8.48 -1.49
N GLY A 61 9.58 8.93 -0.42
CA GLY A 61 9.60 10.34 -0.01
C GLY A 61 10.38 11.25 -0.97
N THR A 62 11.45 10.73 -1.60
CA THR A 62 12.29 11.52 -2.52
C THR A 62 11.56 11.94 -3.81
N MET A 63 10.56 11.17 -4.27
CA MET A 63 9.83 11.48 -5.51
C MET A 63 8.58 12.36 -5.29
N ALA A 64 8.03 12.43 -4.07
CA ALA A 64 6.94 13.36 -3.75
C ALA A 64 7.39 14.84 -3.76
N LEU A 65 8.70 15.09 -3.81
CA LEU A 65 9.32 16.41 -3.94
C LEU A 65 9.68 16.78 -5.40
N ASP A 66 9.58 15.84 -6.35
CA ASP A 66 9.96 16.02 -7.77
C ASP A 66 8.74 15.99 -8.73
N ALA A 67 7.52 15.97 -8.20
CA ALA A 67 6.26 15.91 -8.96
C ALA A 67 5.43 17.19 -8.87
#